data_AF-A0A940GZR5-F1
#
_entry.id   AF-A0A940GZR5-F1
#
_cell.length_a   1.000
_cell.length_b   1.000
_cell.length_c   1.000
_cell.angle_alpha   90.00
_cell.angle_beta   90.00
_cell.angle_gamma   90.00
#
_symmetry.space_group_name_H-M   'P 1'
#
loop_
_entity.id
_entity.type
_entity.pdbx_description
1 polymer ?
#
loop_
_entity_poly.entity_id
_entity_poly.type
_entity_poly.pdbx_seq_one_letter_code
_entity_poly.pdbx_strand_id
1 'polypeptide(L)'
;MFPRIREITDAFGARLRVSVEEHPSGALVVLERPDLGAQPRILLDGYGVDVLSGYIMSARLSVPHPLPDEHVDGMFTTRFELGLEPAATLLLAQSENAVLDIPAPFWDRLYAELCLVAAHARELGRRAEARVH
;
A
#
# COMPACT_ATOMS: atom_id res chain seq x y z
N MET A 1 -20.77 -2.69 -7.15
CA MET A 1 -19.67 -3.01 -6.23
C MET A 1 -18.48 -3.41 -7.08
N PHE A 2 -17.38 -2.68 -7.03
CA PHE A 2 -16.15 -3.08 -7.74
C PHE A 2 -15.15 -3.57 -6.70
N PRO A 3 -15.20 -4.84 -6.27
CA PRO A 3 -14.11 -5.42 -5.51
C PRO A 3 -12.90 -5.52 -6.47
N ARG A 4 -12.08 -4.48 -6.51
CA ARG A 4 -10.85 -4.47 -7.30
C ARG A 4 -9.80 -5.19 -6.49
N ILE A 5 -9.73 -6.50 -6.68
CA ILE A 5 -8.64 -7.32 -6.18
C ILE A 5 -7.60 -7.47 -7.30
N ARG A 6 -6.36 -7.13 -7.01
CA ARG A 6 -5.23 -7.24 -7.92
C ARG A 6 -4.12 -8.00 -7.21
N GLU A 7 -3.73 -9.12 -7.81
CA GLU A 7 -2.61 -9.89 -7.33
C GLU A 7 -1.40 -9.62 -8.24
N ILE A 8 -0.29 -9.30 -7.63
CA ILE A 8 1.00 -9.07 -8.26
C ILE A 8 1.88 -10.24 -7.87
N THR A 9 2.50 -10.88 -8.86
CA THR A 9 3.45 -11.97 -8.65
C THR A 9 4.80 -11.53 -9.19
N ASP A 10 5.86 -11.72 -8.42
CA ASP A 10 7.21 -11.49 -8.91
C ASP A 10 7.74 -12.70 -9.69
N ALA A 11 8.96 -12.59 -10.22
CA ALA A 11 9.60 -13.66 -10.99
C ALA A 11 9.96 -14.90 -10.15
N PHE A 12 9.94 -14.79 -8.81
CA PHE A 12 10.32 -15.84 -7.87
C PHE A 12 9.11 -16.48 -7.17
N GLY A 13 7.90 -16.06 -7.53
CA GLY A 13 6.64 -16.59 -7.00
C GLY A 13 6.14 -15.92 -5.72
N ALA A 14 6.81 -14.85 -5.25
CA ALA A 14 6.28 -14.04 -4.17
C ALA A 14 5.01 -13.31 -4.65
N ARG A 15 4.07 -13.06 -3.73
CA ARG A 15 2.75 -12.52 -4.06
C ARG A 15 2.43 -11.30 -3.21
N LEU A 16 1.99 -10.22 -3.84
CA LEU A 16 1.42 -9.06 -3.18
C LEU A 16 0.00 -8.85 -3.71
N ARG A 17 -0.99 -8.74 -2.83
CA ARG A 17 -2.35 -8.43 -3.22
C ARG A 17 -2.72 -7.02 -2.77
N VAL A 18 -3.35 -6.30 -3.69
CA VAL A 18 -3.94 -4.99 -3.49
C VAL A 18 -5.45 -5.14 -3.63
N SER A 19 -6.21 -4.74 -2.62
CA SER A 19 -7.68 -4.72 -2.67
C SER A 19 -8.25 -3.41 -2.13
N VAL A 20 -9.55 -3.20 -2.36
CA VAL A 20 -10.29 -2.06 -1.82
C VAL A 20 -11.44 -2.60 -0.99
N GLU A 21 -11.55 -2.10 0.24
CA GLU A 21 -12.63 -2.42 1.17
C GLU A 21 -13.44 -1.17 1.51
N GLU A 22 -14.75 -1.33 1.70
CA GLU A 22 -15.60 -0.26 2.22
C GLU A 22 -15.43 -0.20 3.74
N HIS A 23 -15.17 0.99 4.28
CA HIS A 23 -15.08 1.24 5.71
C HIS A 23 -15.98 2.43 6.09
N PRO A 24 -16.50 2.53 7.33
CA PRO A 24 -17.34 3.65 7.74
C PRO A 24 -16.73 5.04 7.53
N SER A 25 -15.39 5.15 7.53
CA SER A 25 -14.66 6.40 7.26
C SER A 25 -14.29 6.63 5.79
N GLY A 26 -14.66 5.73 4.88
CA GLY A 26 -14.33 5.83 3.46
C GLY A 26 -13.81 4.51 2.87
N ALA A 27 -13.40 4.52 1.61
CA ALA A 27 -12.78 3.35 0.99
C ALA A 27 -11.33 3.20 1.50
N LEU A 28 -10.96 1.99 1.93
CA LEU A 28 -9.62 1.64 2.35
C LEU A 28 -8.94 0.78 1.31
N VAL A 29 -7.66 1.04 1.09
CA VAL A 29 -6.78 0.19 0.30
C VAL A 29 -6.08 -0.78 1.22
N VAL A 30 -6.14 -2.06 0.84
CA VAL A 30 -5.55 -3.14 1.60
C VAL A 30 -4.37 -3.69 0.83
N LEU A 31 -3.23 -3.78 1.50
CA LEU A 31 -2.04 -4.46 1.01
C LEU A 31 -1.82 -5.70 1.84
N GLU A 32 -1.63 -6.84 1.19
CA GLU A 32 -1.39 -8.10 1.89
C GLU A 32 -0.39 -9.00 1.14
N ARG A 33 0.35 -9.80 1.90
CA ARG A 33 1.27 -10.82 1.38
C ARG A 33 0.69 -12.21 1.64
N PRO A 34 -0.21 -12.72 0.77
CA PRO A 34 -0.89 -14.00 1.00
C PRO A 34 0.03 -15.21 0.87
N ASP A 35 1.24 -15.01 0.33
CA ASP A 35 2.31 -16.00 0.24
C ASP A 35 3.03 -16.25 1.58
N LEU A 36 2.89 -15.35 2.56
CA LEU A 36 3.53 -15.49 3.88
C LEU A 36 2.57 -16.13 4.88
N GLY A 37 3.09 -16.97 5.79
CA GLY A 37 2.27 -17.74 6.73
C GLY A 37 1.41 -16.89 7.67
N ALA A 38 1.92 -15.72 8.10
CA ALA A 38 1.18 -14.77 8.92
C ALA A 38 0.21 -13.88 8.13
N GLN A 39 0.26 -13.94 6.79
CA GLN A 39 -0.50 -13.09 5.86
C GLN A 39 -0.53 -11.63 6.31
N PRO A 40 0.64 -10.98 6.45
CA PRO A 40 0.69 -9.62 6.95
C PRO A 40 -0.12 -8.72 6.04
N ARG A 41 -0.79 -7.75 6.67
CA ARG A 41 -1.77 -6.88 6.05
C ARG A 41 -1.63 -5.46 6.59
N ILE A 42 -1.69 -4.48 5.69
CA ILE A 42 -1.71 -3.05 6.01
C ILE A 42 -2.96 -2.43 5.39
N LEU A 43 -3.59 -1.53 6.15
CA LEU A 43 -4.73 -0.72 5.75
C LEU A 43 -4.27 0.71 5.51
N LEU A 44 -4.59 1.27 4.35
CA LEU A 44 -4.31 2.66 4.01
C LEU A 44 -5.60 3.37 3.60
N ASP A 45 -5.79 4.58 4.10
CA ASP A 45 -6.78 5.50 3.54
C ASP A 45 -6.23 6.20 2.29
N GLY A 46 -7.01 7.12 1.72
CA GLY A 46 -6.59 7.85 0.51
C GLY A 46 -5.29 8.63 0.69
N TYR A 47 -5.07 9.23 1.87
CA TYR A 47 -3.84 9.95 2.17
C TYR A 47 -2.64 8.99 2.25
N GLY A 48 -2.77 7.89 2.98
CA GLY A 48 -1.74 6.86 3.08
C GLY A 48 -1.35 6.25 1.74
N VAL A 49 -2.32 6.07 0.83
CA VAL A 49 -2.07 5.58 -0.54
C VAL A 49 -1.28 6.58 -1.37
N ASP A 50 -1.62 7.86 -1.31
CA ASP A 50 -0.91 8.91 -2.04
C ASP A 50 0.54 9.05 -1.53
N VAL A 51 0.74 9.02 -0.20
CA VAL A 51 2.09 9.05 0.40
C VAL A 51 2.90 7.81 0.03
N LEU A 52 2.32 6.60 0.13
CA LEU A 52 3.02 5.37 -0.27
C LEU A 52 3.41 5.40 -1.76
N SER A 53 2.52 5.90 -2.63
CA SER A 53 2.82 6.02 -4.06
C SER A 53 4.02 6.94 -4.31
N GLY A 54 4.09 8.07 -3.60
CA GLY A 54 5.25 8.95 -3.62
C GLY A 54 6.51 8.28 -3.07
N TYR A 55 6.39 7.60 -1.93
CA TYR A 55 7.51 6.93 -1.25
C TYR A 55 8.12 5.82 -2.10
N ILE A 56 7.30 5.02 -2.79
CA ILE A 56 7.78 4.00 -3.74
C ILE A 56 8.67 4.64 -4.82
N MET A 57 8.24 5.76 -5.39
CA MET A 57 9.01 6.44 -6.43
C MET A 57 10.28 7.09 -5.87
N SER A 58 10.20 7.72 -4.69
CA SER A 58 11.38 8.25 -4.01
C SER A 58 12.40 7.14 -3.73
N ALA A 59 11.98 6.01 -3.16
CA ALA A 59 12.84 4.87 -2.91
C ALA A 59 13.47 4.33 -4.19
N ARG A 60 12.68 4.17 -5.26
CA ARG A 60 13.15 3.76 -6.59
C ARG A 60 14.27 4.66 -7.13
N LEU A 61 14.19 5.96 -6.90
CA LEU A 61 15.16 6.95 -7.34
C LEU A 61 16.36 7.09 -6.40
N SER A 62 16.22 6.69 -5.13
CA SER A 62 17.25 6.82 -4.10
C SER A 62 18.23 5.65 -4.06
N VAL A 63 17.79 4.42 -4.35
CA VAL A 63 18.66 3.23 -4.31
C VAL A 63 19.96 3.47 -5.11
N PRO A 64 21.15 3.21 -4.53
CA PRO A 64 21.40 2.45 -3.29
C PRO A 64 21.52 3.30 -2.01
N HIS A 65 21.08 4.56 -2.01
CA HIS A 65 21.17 5.45 -0.86
C HIS A 65 19.95 5.30 0.05
N PRO A 66 20.11 5.52 1.38
CA PRO A 66 18.99 5.52 2.30
C PRO A 66 18.02 6.67 1.98
N LEU A 67 16.77 6.47 2.35
CA LEU A 67 15.70 7.46 2.28
C LEU A 67 15.19 7.72 3.70
N PRO A 68 14.87 8.97 4.09
CA PRO A 68 14.23 9.22 5.37
C PRO A 68 12.93 8.42 5.51
N ASP A 69 12.61 8.05 6.74
CA ASP A 69 11.33 7.41 7.06
C ASP A 69 10.18 8.40 6.81
N GLU A 70 9.08 7.91 6.24
CA GLU A 70 7.85 8.69 6.11
C GLU A 70 6.78 8.21 7.08
N HIS A 71 5.97 9.15 7.55
CA HIS A 71 4.93 8.88 8.54
C HIS A 71 3.58 9.38 8.03
N VAL A 72 2.61 8.48 8.02
CA VAL A 72 1.21 8.77 7.74
C VAL A 72 0.48 8.76 9.08
N ASP A 73 -0.07 9.91 9.47
CA ASP A 73 -0.91 10.04 10.65
C ASP A 73 -2.39 9.74 10.34
N GLY A 74 -3.20 9.51 11.37
CA GLY A 74 -4.65 9.35 11.25
C GLY A 74 -5.17 8.09 11.93
N MET A 75 -6.30 7.56 11.45
CA MET A 75 -6.88 6.32 11.99
C MET A 75 -6.04 5.08 11.65
N PHE A 76 -5.31 5.15 10.54
CA PHE A 76 -4.48 4.06 10.01
C PHE A 76 -3.01 4.47 10.01
N THR A 77 -2.50 4.92 11.16
CA THR A 77 -1.12 5.39 11.29
C THR A 77 -0.15 4.35 10.78
N THR A 78 0.71 4.75 9.85
CA THR A 78 1.64 3.84 9.18
C THR A 78 2.99 4.51 8.99
N ARG A 79 4.07 3.81 9.34
CA ARG A 79 5.46 4.21 9.07
C ARG A 79 5.97 3.50 7.81
N PHE A 80 6.65 4.23 6.94
CA PHE A 80 7.29 3.72 5.74
C PHE A 80 8.80 3.87 5.84
N GLU A 81 9.51 2.78 5.56
CA GLU A 81 10.98 2.73 5.62
C GLU A 81 11.55 2.07 4.37
N LEU A 82 12.76 2.47 4.00
CA LEU A 82 13.54 1.81 2.96
C LEU A 82 14.68 1.00 3.60
N GLY A 83 14.52 -0.32 3.61
CA GLY A 83 15.61 -1.26 3.88
C GLY A 83 16.44 -1.52 2.63
N LEU A 84 17.77 -1.61 2.78
CA LEU A 84 18.70 -1.83 1.65
C LEU A 84 19.41 -3.19 1.71
N GLU A 85 19.49 -3.79 2.90
CA GLU A 85 20.21 -5.05 3.14
C GLU A 85 19.23 -6.14 3.57
N PRO A 86 19.30 -7.37 3.02
CA PRO A 86 20.23 -7.81 1.96
C PRO A 86 19.84 -7.32 0.55
N ALA A 87 18.66 -6.71 0.41
CA ALA A 87 18.17 -6.11 -0.83
C ALA A 87 17.15 -5.01 -0.54
N ALA A 88 17.00 -4.09 -1.50
CA ALA A 88 16.05 -2.99 -1.42
C ALA A 88 14.61 -3.48 -1.18
N THR A 89 14.02 -3.05 -0.07
CA THR A 89 12.71 -3.48 0.42
C THR A 89 12.04 -2.32 1.13
N LEU A 90 10.76 -2.08 0.86
CA LEU A 90 9.97 -1.15 1.65
C LEU A 90 9.38 -1.88 2.84
N LEU A 91 9.52 -1.32 4.02
CA LEU A 91 8.86 -1.82 5.23
C LEU A 91 7.72 -0.88 5.58
N LEU A 92 6.52 -1.44 5.71
CA LEU A 92 5.34 -0.72 6.14
C LEU A 92 4.94 -1.25 7.52
N ALA A 93 4.98 -0.39 8.54
CA ALA A 93 4.62 -0.76 9.90
C ALA A 93 3.36 -0.01 10.36
N GLN A 94 2.35 -0.76 10.79
CA GLN A 94 1.08 -0.26 11.35
C GLN A 94 0.81 -0.98 12.67
N SER A 95 0.55 -0.25 13.76
CA SER A 95 0.42 -0.82 15.12
C SER A 95 1.63 -1.69 15.55
N GLU A 96 1.59 -2.31 16.73
CA GLU A 96 2.76 -3.05 17.26
C GLU A 96 3.10 -4.34 16.48
N ASN A 97 2.17 -4.91 15.70
CA ASN A 97 2.34 -6.26 15.13
C ASN A 97 2.13 -6.38 13.61
N ALA A 98 1.64 -5.35 12.91
CA ALA A 98 1.47 -5.42 11.46
C ALA A 98 2.67 -4.78 10.75
N VAL A 99 3.57 -5.63 10.27
CA VAL A 99 4.69 -5.25 9.41
C VAL A 99 4.56 -5.95 8.08
N LEU A 100 4.67 -5.20 7.00
CA LEU A 100 4.56 -5.69 5.63
C LEU A 100 5.79 -5.27 4.82
N ASP A 101 6.54 -6.27 4.38
CA ASP A 101 7.71 -6.06 3.53
C ASP A 101 7.32 -6.15 2.05
N ILE A 102 7.77 -5.16 1.28
CA ILE A 102 7.52 -5.04 -0.15
C ILE A 102 8.87 -4.95 -0.89
N PRO A 103 9.39 -6.09 -1.36
CA PRO A 103 10.62 -6.15 -2.15
C PRO A 103 10.57 -5.30 -3.42
N ALA A 104 11.73 -4.79 -3.84
CA ALA A 104 11.89 -3.97 -5.06
C ALA A 104 11.20 -4.49 -6.34
N PRO A 105 11.16 -5.81 -6.62
CA PRO A 105 10.45 -6.33 -7.79
C PRO A 105 8.96 -5.96 -7.87
N PHE A 106 8.31 -5.65 -6.75
CA PHE A 106 6.90 -5.25 -6.74
C PHE A 106 6.68 -3.77 -7.06
N TRP A 107 7.70 -2.91 -6.91
CA TRP A 107 7.52 -1.47 -6.80
C TRP A 107 6.79 -0.83 -7.99
N ASP A 108 7.24 -1.09 -9.23
CA ASP A 108 6.62 -0.46 -10.41
C ASP A 108 5.16 -0.87 -10.57
N ARG A 109 4.90 -2.17 -10.41
CA ARG A 109 3.56 -2.70 -10.60
C ARG A 109 2.65 -2.24 -9.47
N LEU A 110 3.15 -2.22 -8.24
CA LEU A 110 2.42 -1.71 -7.09
C LEU A 110 2.09 -0.23 -7.28
N TYR A 111 3.07 0.61 -7.63
CA TYR A 111 2.86 2.03 -7.91
C TYR A 111 1.73 2.24 -8.94
N ALA A 112 1.79 1.54 -10.07
CA ALA A 112 0.75 1.63 -11.10
C ALA A 112 -0.63 1.19 -10.59
N GLU A 113 -0.71 0.12 -9.79
CA GLU A 113 -1.98 -0.31 -9.21
C GLU A 113 -2.49 0.66 -8.14
N LEU A 114 -1.63 1.26 -7.32
CA LEU A 114 -2.02 2.28 -6.34
C LEU A 114 -2.62 3.50 -7.02
N CYS A 115 -2.05 4.00 -8.12
CA CYS A 115 -2.62 5.11 -8.88
C CYS A 115 -4.06 4.82 -9.35
N LEU A 116 -4.30 3.60 -9.85
CA LEU A 116 -5.62 3.18 -10.33
C LEU A 116 -6.59 2.97 -9.17
N VAL A 117 -6.13 2.34 -8.10
CA VAL A 117 -6.93 2.07 -6.90
C VAL A 117 -7.32 3.36 -6.19
N ALA A 118 -6.41 4.33 -6.06
CA ALA A 118 -6.69 5.65 -5.49
C ALA A 118 -7.82 6.37 -6.23
N ALA A 119 -7.79 6.34 -7.56
CA ALA A 119 -8.85 6.92 -8.38
C ALA A 119 -10.22 6.27 -8.12
N HIS A 120 -10.26 4.95 -7.99
CA HIS A 120 -11.49 4.21 -7.67
C HIS A 120 -11.97 4.45 -6.23
N ALA A 121 -11.06 4.49 -5.25
CA ALA A 121 -11.39 4.80 -3.86
C ALA A 121 -12.05 6.18 -3.74
N ARG A 122 -11.52 7.20 -4.44
CA ARG A 122 -12.12 8.54 -4.50
C ARG A 122 -13.51 8.55 -5.13
N GLU A 123 -13.73 7.80 -6.21
CA GLU A 123 -15.07 7.66 -6.82
C GLU A 123 -16.07 6.98 -5.89
N LEU A 124 -15.64 5.96 -5.13
CA LEU A 124 -16.49 5.30 -4.13
C LEU A 124 -16.90 6.27 -3.02
N GLY A 125 -15.96 7.06 -2.49
CA GLY A 125 -16.26 8.12 -1.52
C GLY A 125 -17.30 9.12 -2.04
N ARG A 126 -17.08 9.66 -3.25
CA ARG A 126 -18.03 10.60 -3.90
C ARG A 126 -19.43 10.01 -4.06
N ARG A 127 -19.54 8.72 -4.44
CA ARG A 127 -20.84 8.04 -4.57
C ARG A 127 -21.54 7.81 -3.24
N ALA A 128 -20.78 7.54 -2.18
CA ALA A 128 -21.33 7.36 -0.85
C ALA A 128 -21.94 8.66 -0.33
N GLU A 129 -21.23 9.78 -0.48
CA GLU A 129 -21.73 11.13 -0.14
C GLU A 129 -23.00 11.48 -0.92
N ALA A 130 -23.01 11.24 -2.23
CA ALA A 130 -24.17 11.53 -3.09
C ALA A 130 -25.42 10.67 -2.81
N ARG A 131 -25.31 9.57 -2.06
CA ARG A 131 -26.45 8.74 -1.64
C ARG A 131 -27.08 9.17 -0.31
N VAL A 132 -26.34 9.96 0.47
CA VAL A 132 -26.79 10.46 1.79
C VAL A 132 -27.52 11.82 1.64
N HIS A 133 -27.34 12.50 0.50
CA HIS A 133 -28.06 13.69 0.09
C HIS A 133 -29.22 13.36 -0.86
#